data_AF-A0A264W156-F1
#
_entry.id   AF-A0A264W156-F1
#
_cell.length_a   1.000
_cell.length_b   1.000
_cell.length_c   1.000
_cell.angle_alpha   90.00
_cell.angle_beta   90.00
_cell.angle_gamma   90.00
#
_symmetry.space_group_name_H-M   'P 1'
#
loop_
_entity.id
_entity.type
_entity.pdbx_description
1 polymer ?
#
loop_
_entity_poly.entity_id
_entity_poly.type
_entity_poly.pdbx_seq_one_letter_code
_entity_poly.pdbx_strand_id
1 'polypeptide(L)'
;MRQDPALVNASIERVVVHKISKIWEFHFVFSNILPIEIFLELKKGLSEEFSKTGNQAIFEIKALSQEFSNELLQAYYKEAFSEG
;
A
#
# COMPACT_ATOMS: atom_id res chain seq x y z
N MET A 1 1.63 -8.26 12.10
CA MET A 1 0.89 -6.99 12.00
C MET A 1 0.56 -6.50 13.39
N ARG A 2 1.30 -5.49 13.88
CA ARG A 2 0.88 -4.72 15.05
C ARG A 2 -0.41 -3.96 14.67
N GLN A 3 -1.31 -3.74 15.62
CA GLN A 3 -2.47 -2.87 15.41
C GLN A 3 -1.97 -1.43 15.29
N ASP A 4 -1.46 -1.07 14.11
CA ASP A 4 -1.00 0.28 13.85
C ASP A 4 -2.22 1.20 13.70
N PRO A 5 -2.27 2.34 14.40
CA PRO A 5 -3.37 3.30 14.28
C PRO A 5 -3.66 3.72 12.82
N ALA A 6 -2.65 3.73 11.95
CA ALA A 6 -2.81 4.06 10.53
C ALA A 6 -3.72 3.08 9.77
N LEU A 7 -3.89 1.86 10.28
CA LEU A 7 -4.70 0.80 9.66
C LEU A 7 -6.12 0.70 10.24
N VAL A 8 -6.44 1.39 11.35
CA VAL A 8 -7.71 1.22 12.09
C VAL A 8 -8.94 1.57 11.24
N ASN A 9 -8.79 2.52 10.32
CA ASN A 9 -9.85 2.96 9.40
C ASN A 9 -9.52 2.63 7.93
N ALA A 10 -8.69 1.62 7.71
CA ALA A 10 -8.38 1.15 6.37
C ALA A 10 -9.59 0.43 5.77
N SER A 11 -9.84 0.68 4.48
CA SER A 11 -10.88 -0.02 3.72
C SER A 11 -10.40 -0.34 2.32
N ILE A 12 -11.04 -1.33 1.69
CA ILE A 12 -10.81 -1.67 0.29
C ILE A 12 -12.00 -1.12 -0.48
N GLU A 13 -11.77 -0.10 -1.32
CA GLU A 13 -12.81 0.47 -2.18
C GLU A 13 -13.19 -0.52 -3.29
N ARG A 14 -12.18 -1.18 -3.86
CA ARG A 14 -12.34 -2.09 -4.99
C ARG A 14 -11.19 -3.07 -5.10
N VAL A 15 -11.50 -4.25 -5.63
CA VAL A 15 -10.51 -5.20 -6.15
C VAL A 15 -10.84 -5.53 -7.60
N VAL A 16 -9.87 -5.40 -8.51
CA VAL A 16 -9.98 -5.82 -9.92
C VAL A 16 -9.13 -7.06 -10.14
N VAL A 17 -9.72 -8.12 -10.71
CA VAL A 17 -9.04 -9.39 -10.95
C VAL A 17 -8.84 -9.60 -12.44
N HIS A 18 -7.61 -9.46 -12.90
CA HIS A 18 -7.21 -9.72 -14.28
C HIS A 18 -6.85 -11.20 -14.43
N LYS A 19 -7.88 -12.04 -14.65
CA LYS A 19 -7.74 -13.52 -14.67
C LYS A 19 -6.69 -14.04 -15.66
N ILE A 20 -6.52 -13.36 -16.79
CA ILE A 20 -5.58 -13.75 -17.85
C ILE A 20 -4.14 -13.40 -17.45
N SER A 21 -3.89 -12.17 -17.01
CA SER A 21 -2.55 -11.72 -16.60
C SER A 21 -2.16 -12.13 -15.18
N LYS A 22 -3.07 -12.77 -14.42
CA LYS A 22 -2.87 -13.18 -13.01
C LYS A 22 -2.60 -12.00 -12.07
N ILE A 23 -3.07 -10.81 -12.44
CA ILE A 23 -2.90 -9.60 -11.63
C ILE A 23 -4.16 -9.35 -10.81
N TRP A 24 -3.97 -9.08 -9.53
CA TRP A 24 -4.97 -8.55 -8.62
C TRP A 24 -4.61 -7.09 -8.30
N GLU A 25 -5.49 -6.19 -8.68
CA GLU A 25 -5.34 -4.76 -8.44
C GLU A 25 -6.25 -4.34 -7.28
N PHE A 26 -5.65 -3.77 -6.24
CA PHE A 26 -6.34 -3.32 -5.05
C PHE A 26 -6.40 -1.80 -5.01
N HIS A 27 -7.58 -1.24 -4.72
CA HIS A 27 -7.73 0.18 -4.42
C HIS A 27 -8.04 0.31 -2.94
N PHE A 28 -7.03 0.73 -2.17
CA PHE A 28 -7.15 0.93 -0.74
C PHE A 28 -7.51 2.38 -0.41
N VAL A 29 -8.28 2.55 0.65
CA VAL A 29 -8.61 3.86 1.23
C VAL A 29 -8.18 3.86 2.69
N PHE A 30 -7.32 4.82 3.05
CA PHE A 30 -6.86 5.05 4.42
C PHE A 30 -7.29 6.42 4.91
N SER A 31 -7.42 6.59 6.23
CA SER A 31 -7.75 7.89 6.80
C SER A 31 -6.66 8.94 6.57
N ASN A 32 -5.39 8.56 6.73
CA ASN A 32 -4.25 9.44 6.56
C ASN A 32 -3.24 8.80 5.59
N ILE A 33 -2.28 9.60 5.13
CA ILE A 33 -1.12 9.07 4.41
C ILE A 33 -0.39 8.09 5.33
N LEU A 34 -0.11 6.88 4.82
CA LEU A 34 0.52 5.83 5.62
C LEU A 34 1.95 6.23 6.03
N PRO A 35 2.40 5.89 7.24
CA PRO A 35 3.82 5.90 7.55
C PRO A 35 4.60 5.02 6.56
N ILE A 36 5.81 5.44 6.18
CA ILE A 36 6.60 4.73 5.15
C ILE A 36 6.82 3.25 5.48
N GLU A 37 7.06 2.93 6.76
CA GLU A 37 7.28 1.57 7.22
C GLU A 37 6.05 0.68 6.96
N ILE A 38 4.86 1.21 7.22
CA ILE A 38 3.59 0.51 7.00
C ILE A 38 3.32 0.33 5.50
N PHE A 39 3.63 1.34 4.68
CA PHE A 39 3.54 1.24 3.23
C PHE A 39 4.45 0.13 2.68
N LEU A 40 5.70 0.07 3.15
CA LEU A 40 6.66 -0.96 2.73
C LEU A 40 6.25 -2.36 3.21
N GLU A 41 5.76 -2.49 4.44
CA GLU A 41 5.19 -3.76 4.94
C GLU A 41 3.99 -4.21 4.09
N LEU A 42 3.09 -3.30 3.73
CA LEU A 42 1.94 -3.61 2.87
C LEU A 42 2.39 -4.06 1.48
N LYS A 43 3.32 -3.33 0.85
CA LYS A 43 3.89 -3.67 -0.46
C LYS A 43 4.52 -5.06 -0.45
N LYS A 44 5.37 -5.32 0.54
CA LYS A 44 6.05 -6.60 0.72
C LYS A 44 5.07 -7.73 0.97
N GLY A 45 4.15 -7.56 1.92
CA GLY A 45 3.16 -8.59 2.28
C GLY A 45 2.26 -8.97 1.10
N LEU A 46 1.77 -7.99 0.33
CA LEU A 46 0.97 -8.26 -0.87
C LEU A 46 1.77 -9.02 -1.94
N SER A 47 3.01 -8.60 -2.20
CA SER A 47 3.89 -9.29 -3.16
C SER A 47 4.18 -10.74 -2.72
N GLU A 48 4.52 -10.95 -1.45
CA GLU A 48 4.84 -12.27 -0.91
C GLU A 48 3.62 -13.21 -0.89
N GLU A 49 2.45 -12.74 -0.45
CA GLU A 49 1.26 -13.60 -0.39
C GLU A 49 0.71 -13.97 -1.77
N PHE A 50 0.70 -13.04 -2.73
CA PHE A 50 0.17 -13.34 -4.06
C PHE A 50 1.13 -14.18 -4.90
N SER A 51 2.44 -13.97 -4.77
CA SER A 51 3.45 -14.76 -5.49
C SER A 51 3.38 -16.25 -5.16
N LYS A 52 3.01 -16.64 -3.92
CA LYS A 52 2.79 -18.05 -3.52
C LYS A 52 1.74 -18.76 -4.37
N THR A 53 0.81 -18.01 -4.97
CA THR A 53 -0.29 -18.55 -5.79
C THR A 53 -0.07 -18.34 -7.29
N GLY A 54 1.12 -17.85 -7.69
CA GLY A 54 1.42 -17.49 -9.08
C GLY A 54 0.66 -16.26 -9.57
N ASN A 55 0.14 -15.45 -8.64
CA ASN A 55 -0.50 -14.17 -8.94
C ASN A 55 0.43 -13.02 -8.58
N GLN A 56 0.18 -11.86 -9.18
CA GLN A 56 0.83 -10.60 -8.82
C GLN A 56 -0.21 -9.69 -8.16
N ALA A 57 0.16 -9.04 -7.07
CA ALA A 57 -0.63 -7.97 -6.48
C ALA A 57 -0.04 -6.62 -6.88
N ILE A 58 -0.89 -5.73 -7.38
CA ILE A 58 -0.60 -4.30 -7.53
C ILE A 58 -1.65 -3.52 -6.74
N PHE A 59 -1.34 -2.29 -6.37
CA PHE A 59 -2.27 -1.51 -5.58
C PHE A 59 -2.13 0.00 -5.79
N GLU A 60 -3.23 0.68 -5.57
CA GLU A 60 -3.36 2.12 -5.47
C GLU A 60 -3.86 2.48 -4.06
N ILE A 61 -3.40 3.61 -3.53
CA ILE A 61 -3.80 4.11 -2.21
C ILE A 61 -4.39 5.50 -2.33
N LYS A 62 -5.57 5.68 -1.74
CA LYS A 62 -6.19 6.99 -1.50
C LYS A 62 -6.19 7.29 -0.01
N ALA A 63 -5.61 8.44 0.37
CA ALA A 63 -5.74 8.96 1.72
C ALA A 63 -6.89 9.99 1.78
N LEU A 64 -7.77 9.87 2.79
CA LEU A 64 -8.88 10.82 2.98
C LEU A 64 -8.38 12.18 3.48
N SER A 65 -7.43 12.17 4.41
CA SER A 65 -6.69 13.34 4.85
C SER A 65 -5.36 13.42 4.11
N GLN A 66 -5.07 14.61 3.59
CA GLN A 66 -3.79 14.95 2.96
C GLN A 66 -2.84 15.65 3.93
N GLU A 67 -3.14 15.63 5.23
CA GLU A 67 -2.22 16.13 6.25
C GLU A 67 -1.03 15.18 6.37
N PHE A 68 0.17 15.73 6.17
CA PHE A 68 1.43 15.02 6.37
C PHE A 68 2.46 15.95 7.00
N SER A 69 3.44 15.35 7.69
CA SER A 69 4.59 16.09 8.19
C SER A 69 5.71 16.10 7.15
N ASN A 70 6.64 17.07 7.27
CA ASN A 70 7.80 17.13 6.39
C ASN A 70 8.67 15.87 6.49
N GLU A 71 8.75 15.25 7.67
CA GLU A 71 9.47 14.01 7.90
C GLU A 71 8.85 12.86 7.09
N LEU A 72 7.52 12.77 7.07
CA LEU A 72 6.80 11.76 6.29
C LEU A 72 7.06 11.97 4.79
N LEU A 73 6.96 13.21 4.31
CA LEU A 73 7.23 13.53 2.91
C LEU A 73 8.67 13.16 2.50
N GLN A 74 9.66 13.52 3.32
CA GLN A 74 11.06 13.18 3.06
C GLN A 74 11.30 11.68 3.05
N ALA A 75 10.64 10.93 3.93
CA ALA A 75 10.74 9.48 3.95
C ALA A 75 10.22 8.84 2.66
N TYR A 76 9.07 9.29 2.15
CA TYR A 76 8.54 8.85 0.86
C TYR A 76 9.45 9.25 -0.31
N TYR A 77 9.98 10.47 -0.33
CA TYR A 77 10.92 10.88 -1.36
C TYR A 77 12.18 10.01 -1.35
N LYS A 78 12.76 9.79 -0.18
CA LYS A 78 13.96 8.96 -0.05
C LYS A 78 13.71 7.56 -0.60
N GLU A 79 12.57 6.96 -0.28
CA GLU A 79 12.21 5.64 -0.81
C GLU A 79 12.07 5.66 -2.34
N ALA A 80 11.33 6.63 -2.89
CA ALA A 80 11.11 6.75 -4.34
C ALA A 80 12.41 6.92 -5.14
N PHE A 81 13.40 7.62 -4.58
CA PHE A 81 14.73 7.77 -5.19
C PHE A 81 15.69 6.62 -4.88
N SER A 82 15.39 5.78 -3.88
CA SER A 82 16.20 4.58 -3.59
C SER A 82 15.83 3.39 -4.49
N GLU A 83 14.61 3.36 -5.02
CA GLU A 83 14.18 2.40 -6.03
C GLU A 83 14.60 2.76 -7.48
N GLY A 84 15.46 3.79 -7.65
CA GLY A 84 15.95 4.30 -8.95
C GLY A 84 17.26 3.71 -9.44
#